data_AF-A0A150VB15-F1
#
_entry.id   AF-A0A150VB15-F1
#
_cell.length_a   1.000
_cell.length_b   1.000
_cell.length_c   1.000
_cell.angle_alpha   90.00
_cell.angle_beta   90.00
_cell.angle_gamma   90.00
#
_symmetry.space_group_name_H-M   'P 1'
#
loop_
_entity.id
_entity.type
_entity.pdbx_description
1 polymer ?
#
loop_
_entity_poly.entity_id
_entity_poly.type
_entity_poly.pdbx_seq_one_letter_code
_entity_poly.pdbx_strand_id
1 'polypeptide(L)'
;CFLTLPDDPLSAEGLSTPWTLGAPCSQAVTAQQAFAEASVFDPTTNTVSVYHPLVINDGMTPQVDPVVPDLPEGAIVGLWFGFNGGVLQLLDKEGRDTNESPTLQSIDCVNGLPGVNGDVFGQVSWCNTQPFWAAVNESFAAGKIDVPELGTDHNGRPCPTSRSFEIVDACPSDNVPTQYLLLSDGSTVQDNASNREKFPDAEVINNASDESLIANILDPAIGCTPFLGENLDDPGTMFTSLALNELQAKAHQQAPIALVPLNDPDTLLTSDGQVSPAKTNAYRLGVNQPFLTASGPDDGSLDFYCSGMIEIAPRFFLDNQDTFTGMTSPATSVGNNLFTFMCNRYLESLTMLGCPKNSSQPVACTLDSNGAATS
;
A
#
# COMPACT_ATOMS: atom_id res chain seq x y z
N CYS A 1 0.75 -13.80 10.60
CA CYS A 1 -0.52 -14.29 10.04
C CYS A 1 -0.24 -14.92 8.70
N PHE A 2 -1.17 -15.71 8.18
CA PHE A 2 -0.98 -16.41 6.91
C PHE A 2 -2.14 -16.08 5.98
N LEU A 3 -1.82 -15.71 4.74
CA LEU A 3 -2.81 -15.54 3.69
C LEU A 3 -2.58 -16.62 2.64
N THR A 4 -3.54 -17.51 2.47
CA THR A 4 -3.48 -18.57 1.48
C THR A 4 -4.11 -18.09 0.17
N LEU A 5 -3.32 -18.11 -0.90
CA LEU A 5 -3.78 -17.79 -2.24
C LEU A 5 -4.47 -19.01 -2.88
N PRO A 6 -5.45 -18.78 -3.78
CA PRO A 6 -6.07 -19.84 -4.56
C PRO A 6 -5.12 -20.32 -5.65
N ASP A 7 -5.57 -21.35 -6.39
CA ASP A 7 -4.87 -21.78 -7.59
C ASP A 7 -5.07 -20.71 -8.68
N ASP A 8 -4.09 -20.56 -9.56
CA ASP A 8 -4.11 -19.62 -10.68
C ASP A 8 -4.55 -18.19 -10.29
N PRO A 9 -3.95 -17.54 -9.26
CA PRO A 9 -4.43 -16.28 -8.69
C PRO A 9 -4.31 -15.06 -9.61
N LEU A 10 -3.74 -15.24 -10.81
CA LEU A 10 -3.66 -14.23 -11.87
C LEU A 10 -4.80 -14.34 -12.90
N SER A 11 -5.66 -15.36 -12.78
CA SER A 11 -6.80 -15.58 -13.67
C SER A 11 -8.10 -14.98 -13.11
N ALA A 12 -9.12 -14.80 -13.95
CA ALA A 12 -10.42 -14.33 -13.48
C ALA A 12 -11.04 -15.25 -12.41
N GLU A 13 -10.86 -16.57 -12.54
CA GLU A 13 -11.30 -17.56 -11.55
C GLU A 13 -10.51 -17.43 -10.24
N GLY A 14 -9.18 -17.30 -10.32
CA GLY A 14 -8.33 -17.14 -9.14
C GLY A 14 -8.55 -15.82 -8.41
N LEU A 15 -8.75 -14.71 -9.14
CA LEU A 15 -9.07 -13.40 -8.57
C LEU A 15 -10.42 -13.40 -7.84
N SER A 16 -11.43 -14.07 -8.41
CA SER A 16 -12.77 -14.16 -7.83
C SER A 16 -12.97 -15.32 -6.86
N THR A 17 -11.94 -16.14 -6.63
CA THR A 17 -11.92 -17.11 -5.54
C THR A 17 -11.52 -16.42 -4.25
N PRO A 18 -12.25 -16.57 -3.12
CA PRO A 18 -11.85 -15.96 -1.86
C PRO A 18 -10.48 -16.42 -1.36
N TRP A 19 -9.67 -15.48 -0.90
CA TRP A 19 -8.35 -15.74 -0.31
C TRP A 19 -8.50 -15.87 1.20
N THR A 20 -7.84 -16.84 1.83
CA THR A 20 -8.13 -17.20 3.22
C THR A 20 -7.05 -16.70 4.18
N LEU A 21 -7.47 -15.87 5.14
CA LEU A 21 -6.67 -15.45 6.28
C LEU A 21 -6.75 -16.51 7.38
N GLY A 22 -5.64 -17.20 7.61
CA GLY A 22 -5.52 -18.25 8.61
C GLY A 22 -5.24 -17.77 10.03
N ALA A 23 -5.52 -18.64 11.00
CA ALA A 23 -5.17 -18.45 12.40
C ALA A 23 -3.66 -18.12 12.57
N PRO A 24 -3.28 -17.26 13.54
CA PRO A 24 -4.09 -16.76 14.66
C PRO A 24 -4.92 -15.50 14.34
N CYS A 25 -5.10 -15.15 13.07
CA CYS A 25 -5.57 -13.82 12.67
C CYS A 25 -7.00 -13.84 12.15
N SER A 26 -7.67 -12.70 12.22
CA SER A 26 -9.04 -12.56 11.74
C SER A 26 -9.31 -11.17 11.17
N GLN A 27 -10.06 -11.12 10.07
CA GLN A 27 -10.63 -9.90 9.48
C GLN A 27 -11.53 -9.12 10.46
N ALA A 28 -12.08 -9.78 11.48
CA ALA A 28 -12.90 -9.14 12.51
C ALA A 28 -12.07 -8.36 13.54
N VAL A 29 -10.74 -8.46 13.51
CA VAL A 29 -9.84 -7.74 14.42
C VAL A 29 -9.08 -6.70 13.60
N THR A 30 -9.32 -5.42 13.86
CA THR A 30 -8.78 -4.28 13.09
C THR A 30 -7.27 -4.38 12.83
N ALA A 31 -6.48 -4.69 13.87
CA ALA A 31 -5.02 -4.84 13.79
C ALA A 31 -4.53 -6.18 13.18
N GLN A 32 -5.43 -6.94 12.56
CA GLN A 32 -5.16 -8.24 11.95
C GLN A 32 -5.86 -8.39 10.58
N GLN A 33 -6.36 -7.30 10.01
CA GLN A 33 -6.97 -7.30 8.70
C GLN A 33 -5.89 -7.37 7.61
N ALA A 34 -6.09 -8.28 6.67
CA ALA A 34 -5.29 -8.44 5.47
C ALA A 34 -6.08 -8.01 4.23
N PHE A 35 -5.38 -7.42 3.26
CA PHE A 35 -5.94 -6.83 2.06
C PHE A 35 -5.18 -7.34 0.85
N ALA A 36 -5.89 -7.39 -0.28
CA ALA A 36 -5.38 -7.84 -1.56
C ALA A 36 -5.80 -6.85 -2.63
N GLU A 37 -4.91 -6.63 -3.58
CA GLU A 37 -5.15 -5.74 -4.71
C GLU A 37 -4.56 -6.35 -5.97
N ALA A 38 -5.31 -6.28 -7.06
CA ALA A 38 -4.84 -6.62 -8.38
C ALA A 38 -4.89 -5.37 -9.27
N SER A 39 -3.78 -5.06 -9.94
CA SER A 39 -3.76 -4.13 -11.06
C SER A 39 -3.60 -4.90 -12.36
N VAL A 40 -4.46 -4.60 -13.33
CA VAL A 40 -4.61 -5.35 -14.58
C VAL A 40 -4.23 -4.44 -15.73
N PHE A 41 -3.07 -4.67 -16.33
CA PHE A 41 -2.61 -3.92 -17.50
C PHE A 41 -3.15 -4.55 -18.79
N ASP A 42 -3.87 -3.77 -19.59
CA ASP A 42 -4.33 -4.15 -20.93
C ASP A 42 -3.31 -3.65 -21.98
N PRO A 43 -2.59 -4.55 -22.68
CA PRO A 43 -1.61 -4.15 -23.69
C PRO A 43 -2.25 -3.57 -24.97
N THR A 44 -3.53 -3.84 -25.22
CA THR A 44 -4.28 -3.36 -26.38
C THR A 44 -4.63 -1.89 -26.22
N THR A 45 -5.20 -1.51 -25.07
CA THR A 45 -5.63 -0.13 -24.77
C THR A 45 -4.56 0.69 -24.05
N ASN A 46 -3.53 0.04 -23.48
CA ASN A 46 -2.50 0.66 -22.64
C ASN A 46 -3.09 1.32 -21.38
N THR A 47 -4.13 0.71 -20.80
CA THR A 47 -4.75 1.15 -19.55
C THR A 47 -4.48 0.16 -18.42
N VAL A 48 -4.62 0.63 -17.18
CA VAL A 48 -4.58 -0.20 -15.98
C VAL A 48 -5.95 -0.14 -15.31
N SER A 49 -6.55 -1.30 -15.09
CA SER A 49 -7.78 -1.48 -14.30
C SER A 49 -7.43 -2.08 -12.93
N VAL A 50 -8.34 -1.98 -11.97
CA VAL A 50 -8.15 -2.42 -10.58
C VAL A 50 -9.19 -3.48 -10.22
N TYR A 51 -8.79 -4.44 -9.40
CA TYR A 51 -9.68 -5.43 -8.82
C TYR A 51 -9.26 -5.74 -7.38
N HIS A 52 -10.21 -5.98 -6.49
CA HIS A 52 -9.94 -6.28 -5.08
C HIS A 52 -10.31 -7.73 -4.73
N PRO A 53 -9.36 -8.70 -4.78
CA PRO A 53 -9.63 -10.08 -4.38
C PRO A 53 -10.14 -10.17 -2.95
N LEU A 54 -11.27 -10.83 -2.74
CA LEU A 54 -11.89 -10.87 -1.41
C LEU A 54 -11.04 -11.72 -0.45
N VAL A 55 -10.60 -11.12 0.66
CA VAL A 55 -9.99 -11.85 1.77
C VAL A 55 -11.05 -12.20 2.81
N ILE A 56 -11.16 -13.48 3.17
CA ILE A 56 -12.07 -13.99 4.22
C ILE A 56 -11.29 -14.73 5.31
N ASN A 57 -11.91 -14.97 6.47
CA ASN A 57 -11.30 -15.84 7.49
C ASN A 57 -11.31 -17.31 7.04
N ASP A 58 -10.26 -18.05 7.39
CA ASP A 58 -10.21 -19.50 7.16
C ASP A 58 -11.42 -20.24 7.76
N GLY A 59 -11.93 -21.21 7.01
CA GLY A 59 -13.15 -21.95 7.36
C GLY A 59 -14.47 -21.21 7.16
N MET A 60 -14.47 -19.96 6.70
CA MET A 60 -15.69 -19.23 6.32
C MET A 60 -16.06 -19.43 4.84
N THR A 61 -17.31 -19.11 4.52
CA THR A 61 -17.81 -18.97 3.14
C THR A 61 -18.24 -17.51 2.97
N PRO A 62 -17.94 -16.87 1.83
CA PRO A 62 -18.33 -15.48 1.64
C PRO A 62 -19.86 -15.33 1.64
N GLN A 63 -20.37 -14.25 2.23
CA GLN A 63 -21.82 -13.94 2.25
C GLN A 63 -22.34 -13.51 0.88
N VAL A 64 -21.43 -13.07 0.00
CA VAL A 64 -21.66 -12.75 -1.41
C VAL A 64 -20.45 -13.24 -2.19
N ASP A 65 -20.69 -14.02 -3.24
CA ASP A 65 -19.62 -14.46 -4.13
C ASP A 65 -18.89 -13.25 -4.72
N PRO A 66 -17.54 -13.25 -4.76
CA PRO A 66 -16.80 -12.16 -5.40
C PRO A 66 -17.22 -11.99 -6.85
N VAL A 67 -17.21 -10.75 -7.32
CA VAL A 67 -17.48 -10.41 -8.72
C VAL A 67 -16.40 -11.07 -9.58
N VAL A 68 -16.79 -11.80 -10.63
CA VAL A 68 -15.84 -12.37 -11.59
C VAL A 68 -15.38 -11.27 -12.53
N PRO A 69 -14.08 -10.89 -12.55
CA PRO A 69 -13.61 -9.81 -13.41
C PRO A 69 -13.56 -10.27 -14.88
N ASP A 70 -13.90 -9.37 -15.79
CA ASP A 70 -13.67 -9.55 -17.22
C ASP A 70 -12.25 -9.08 -17.55
N LEU A 71 -11.31 -10.03 -17.71
CA LEU A 71 -9.92 -9.71 -18.00
C LEU A 71 -9.71 -9.57 -19.52
N PRO A 72 -9.11 -8.46 -19.99
CA PRO A 72 -8.76 -8.29 -21.39
C PRO A 72 -7.85 -9.40 -21.92
N GLU A 73 -7.92 -9.69 -23.22
CA GLU A 73 -7.05 -10.68 -23.85
C GLU A 73 -5.58 -10.24 -23.74
N GLY A 74 -4.74 -11.12 -23.18
CA GLY A 74 -3.32 -10.83 -22.96
C GLY A 74 -3.05 -9.87 -21.80
N ALA A 75 -4.04 -9.60 -20.95
CA ALA A 75 -3.86 -8.78 -19.76
C ALA A 75 -2.75 -9.34 -18.85
N ILE A 76 -2.02 -8.42 -18.22
CA ILE A 76 -0.95 -8.74 -17.28
C ILE A 76 -1.41 -8.28 -15.90
N VAL A 77 -1.56 -9.21 -14.97
CA VAL A 77 -2.05 -8.96 -13.61
C VAL A 77 -0.88 -8.88 -12.64
N GLY A 78 -0.70 -7.74 -11.96
CA GLY A 78 0.15 -7.64 -10.78
C GLY A 78 -0.70 -7.77 -9.52
N LEU A 79 -0.16 -8.38 -8.46
CA LEU A 79 -0.82 -8.53 -7.16
C LEU A 79 -0.02 -7.88 -6.05
N TRP A 80 -0.69 -7.14 -5.18
CA TRP A 80 -0.13 -6.55 -3.96
C TRP A 80 -0.97 -6.92 -2.76
N PHE A 81 -0.32 -7.02 -1.61
CA PHE A 81 -0.93 -7.45 -0.37
C PHE A 81 -0.52 -6.49 0.74
N GLY A 82 -1.46 -6.19 1.62
CA GLY A 82 -1.25 -5.33 2.77
C GLY A 82 -1.84 -5.91 4.04
N PHE A 83 -1.29 -5.52 5.19
CA PHE A 83 -1.66 -6.10 6.46
C PHE A 83 -1.61 -5.07 7.60
N ASN A 84 -2.69 -4.93 8.36
CA ASN A 84 -2.77 -4.01 9.49
C ASN A 84 -2.06 -4.51 10.77
N GLY A 85 -1.51 -5.73 10.75
CA GLY A 85 -0.71 -6.28 11.84
C GLY A 85 0.77 -6.34 11.49
N GLY A 86 1.57 -7.07 12.29
CA GLY A 86 3.03 -7.05 12.11
C GLY A 86 3.58 -7.83 10.90
N VAL A 87 3.11 -9.06 10.67
CA VAL A 87 3.65 -9.92 9.59
C VAL A 87 2.54 -10.70 8.91
N LEU A 88 2.48 -10.61 7.57
CA LEU A 88 1.66 -11.44 6.69
C LEU A 88 2.54 -12.28 5.76
N GLN A 89 2.44 -13.59 5.91
CA GLN A 89 3.14 -14.55 5.04
C GLN A 89 2.14 -15.14 4.04
N LEU A 90 2.47 -15.08 2.75
CA LEU A 90 1.72 -15.71 1.69
C LEU A 90 2.02 -17.20 1.66
N LEU A 91 0.97 -18.00 1.52
CA LEU A 91 1.05 -19.44 1.39
C LEU A 91 0.29 -19.90 0.14
N ASP A 92 0.71 -21.03 -0.43
CA ASP A 92 -0.13 -21.81 -1.33
C ASP A 92 -1.15 -22.66 -0.55
N LYS A 93 -2.01 -23.40 -1.28
CA LYS A 93 -3.01 -24.29 -0.69
C LYS A 93 -2.40 -25.47 0.09
N GLU A 94 -1.14 -25.81 -0.17
CA GLU A 94 -0.40 -26.82 0.59
C GLU A 94 0.32 -26.26 1.83
N GLY A 95 0.22 -24.95 2.08
CA GLY A 95 0.83 -24.28 3.22
C GLY A 95 2.32 -23.97 3.05
N ARG A 96 2.82 -23.92 1.81
CA ARG A 96 4.21 -23.56 1.50
C ARG A 96 4.32 -22.07 1.19
N ASP A 97 5.39 -21.44 1.66
CA ASP A 97 5.63 -20.01 1.45
C ASP A 97 6.23 -19.70 0.06
N THR A 98 6.48 -18.41 -0.21
CA THR A 98 7.03 -17.95 -1.50
C THR A 98 8.42 -18.50 -1.85
N ASN A 99 9.19 -18.96 -0.87
CA ASN A 99 10.51 -19.56 -1.10
C ASN A 99 10.44 -21.09 -1.30
N GLU A 100 9.36 -21.73 -0.87
CA GLU A 100 9.19 -23.20 -0.94
C GLU A 100 8.15 -23.66 -1.96
N SER A 101 7.17 -22.82 -2.29
CA SER A 101 6.07 -23.13 -3.20
C SER A 101 6.47 -22.96 -4.66
N PRO A 102 6.46 -24.03 -5.49
CA PRO A 102 6.65 -23.89 -6.94
C PRO A 102 5.54 -23.06 -7.60
N THR A 103 4.32 -23.10 -7.05
CA THR A 103 3.18 -22.35 -7.56
C THR A 103 3.39 -20.85 -7.36
N LEU A 104 3.70 -20.43 -6.13
CA LEU A 104 3.98 -19.01 -5.84
C LEU A 104 5.24 -18.51 -6.57
N GLN A 105 6.27 -19.35 -6.70
CA GLN A 105 7.46 -19.02 -7.48
C GLN A 105 7.18 -18.84 -8.97
N SER A 106 6.26 -19.63 -9.54
CA SER A 106 5.93 -19.56 -10.96
C SER A 106 5.26 -18.25 -11.38
N ILE A 107 4.74 -17.50 -10.40
CA ILE A 107 4.13 -16.18 -10.59
C ILE A 107 4.95 -15.09 -9.87
N ASP A 108 6.24 -15.33 -9.61
CA ASP A 108 7.16 -14.36 -9.00
C ASP A 108 6.62 -13.72 -7.71
N CYS A 109 5.99 -14.51 -6.83
CA CYS A 109 5.61 -14.00 -5.50
C CYS A 109 6.85 -13.72 -4.65
N VAL A 110 6.85 -12.56 -3.99
CA VAL A 110 7.92 -12.08 -3.12
C VAL A 110 7.31 -11.60 -1.81
N ASN A 111 7.74 -12.22 -0.71
CA ASN A 111 7.31 -11.84 0.63
C ASN A 111 8.40 -11.14 1.46
N GLY A 112 9.63 -11.07 0.95
CA GLY A 112 10.85 -10.61 1.61
C GLY A 112 12.05 -10.79 0.67
N LEU A 113 13.24 -11.08 1.20
CA LEU A 113 14.43 -11.35 0.39
C LEU A 113 14.28 -12.69 -0.38
N PRO A 114 14.26 -12.68 -1.73
CA PRO A 114 14.08 -13.90 -2.52
C PRO A 114 15.17 -14.94 -2.24
N GLY A 115 14.75 -16.19 -2.02
CA GLY A 115 15.63 -17.33 -1.76
C GLY A 115 16.13 -17.45 -0.31
N VAL A 116 15.61 -16.64 0.61
CA VAL A 116 15.96 -16.69 2.04
C VAL A 116 14.73 -17.05 2.86
N ASN A 117 14.66 -18.31 3.32
CA ASN A 117 13.52 -18.82 4.08
C ASN A 117 13.30 -18.02 5.37
N GLY A 118 12.04 -17.66 5.63
CA GLY A 118 11.63 -16.90 6.81
C GLY A 118 11.97 -15.41 6.78
N ASP A 119 12.63 -14.91 5.72
CA ASP A 119 12.79 -13.47 5.53
C ASP A 119 11.53 -12.88 4.90
N VAL A 120 10.99 -11.85 5.55
CA VAL A 120 9.74 -11.18 5.17
C VAL A 120 9.87 -9.67 5.23
N PHE A 121 9.13 -8.94 4.41
CA PHE A 121 9.01 -7.48 4.54
C PHE A 121 8.25 -7.10 5.81
N GLY A 122 7.21 -7.86 6.15
CA GLY A 122 6.37 -7.57 7.31
C GLY A 122 4.93 -7.41 6.86
N GLN A 123 4.51 -6.19 6.61
CA GLN A 123 3.10 -5.88 6.31
C GLN A 123 2.74 -6.07 4.83
N VAL A 124 3.75 -6.16 3.96
CA VAL A 124 3.57 -6.23 2.51
C VAL A 124 4.16 -7.47 1.86
N SER A 125 3.60 -7.78 0.69
CA SER A 125 4.13 -8.72 -0.28
C SER A 125 3.49 -8.46 -1.64
N TRP A 126 3.98 -9.11 -2.67
CA TRP A 126 3.43 -8.99 -4.02
C TRP A 126 3.74 -10.20 -4.89
N CYS A 127 2.99 -10.36 -5.98
CA CYS A 127 3.22 -11.38 -7.00
C CYS A 127 3.12 -10.79 -8.40
N ASN A 128 3.90 -11.34 -9.33
CA ASN A 128 3.91 -11.00 -10.75
C ASN A 128 4.16 -9.50 -11.05
N THR A 129 4.81 -8.80 -10.14
CA THR A 129 5.09 -7.35 -10.29
C THR A 129 6.15 -7.08 -11.34
N GLN A 130 7.14 -7.95 -11.52
CA GLN A 130 8.18 -7.73 -12.52
C GLN A 130 7.63 -7.77 -13.96
N PRO A 131 6.86 -8.79 -14.39
CA PRO A 131 6.22 -8.76 -15.71
C PRO A 131 5.23 -7.60 -15.89
N PHE A 132 4.44 -7.29 -14.86
CA PHE A 132 3.52 -6.16 -14.86
C PHE A 132 4.26 -4.83 -15.08
N TRP A 133 5.26 -4.54 -14.26
CA TRP A 133 6.03 -3.30 -14.35
C TRP A 133 6.85 -3.19 -15.62
N ALA A 134 7.35 -4.31 -16.16
CA ALA A 134 8.02 -4.30 -17.46
C ALA A 134 7.09 -3.78 -18.57
N ALA A 135 5.86 -4.31 -18.64
CA ALA A 135 4.89 -3.92 -19.65
C ALA A 135 4.38 -2.48 -19.46
N VAL A 136 4.03 -2.10 -18.23
CA VAL A 136 3.57 -0.75 -17.90
C VAL A 136 4.66 0.28 -18.17
N ASN A 137 5.90 0.02 -17.74
CA ASN A 137 7.01 0.96 -17.97
C ASN A 137 7.42 1.04 -19.46
N GLU A 138 7.31 -0.05 -20.23
CA GLU A 138 7.50 0.00 -21.68
C GLU A 138 6.43 0.87 -22.35
N SER A 139 5.17 0.70 -21.96
CA SER A 139 4.06 1.54 -22.44
C SER A 139 4.25 3.01 -22.06
N PHE A 140 4.67 3.29 -20.83
CA PHE A 140 5.03 4.62 -20.34
C PHE A 140 6.18 5.25 -21.12
N ALA A 141 7.28 4.53 -21.30
CA ALA A 141 8.43 5.02 -22.07
C ALA A 141 8.08 5.27 -23.54
N ALA A 142 7.13 4.53 -24.10
CA ALA A 142 6.60 4.72 -25.44
C ALA A 142 5.54 5.85 -25.53
N GLY A 143 5.15 6.47 -24.42
CA GLY A 143 4.11 7.50 -24.36
C GLY A 143 2.71 6.99 -24.71
N LYS A 144 2.41 5.71 -24.42
CA LYS A 144 1.13 5.06 -24.75
C LYS A 144 0.14 5.02 -23.60
N ILE A 145 0.62 4.84 -22.37
CA ILE A 145 -0.22 4.97 -21.17
C ILE A 145 -0.40 6.44 -20.82
N ASP A 146 -1.64 6.85 -20.61
CA ASP A 146 -1.99 8.20 -20.21
C ASP A 146 -1.94 8.30 -18.69
N VAL A 147 -0.92 8.99 -18.16
CA VAL A 147 -0.75 9.21 -16.72
C VAL A 147 -1.20 10.63 -16.39
N PRO A 148 -2.30 10.81 -15.65
CA PRO A 148 -2.86 12.13 -15.38
C PRO A 148 -1.87 12.98 -14.59
N GLU A 149 -1.78 14.26 -14.96
CA GLU A 149 -1.05 15.29 -14.21
C GLU A 149 -1.53 15.34 -12.75
N LEU A 150 -0.65 15.79 -11.86
CA LEU A 150 -1.05 16.05 -10.47
C LEU A 150 -2.08 17.18 -10.42
N GLY A 151 -3.06 17.00 -9.55
CA GLY A 151 -4.03 18.04 -9.23
C GLY A 151 -3.39 19.20 -8.46
N THR A 152 -4.24 20.13 -8.02
CA THR A 152 -3.85 21.21 -7.11
C THR A 152 -4.70 21.12 -5.86
N ASP A 153 -4.06 21.13 -4.69
CA ASP A 153 -4.73 21.11 -3.41
C ASP A 153 -5.50 22.42 -3.13
N HIS A 154 -6.30 22.43 -2.07
CA HIS A 154 -7.06 23.61 -1.63
C HIS A 154 -6.20 24.83 -1.29
N ASN A 155 -4.89 24.63 -1.08
CA ASN A 155 -3.92 25.67 -0.78
C ASN A 155 -3.13 26.15 -2.03
N GLY A 156 -3.45 25.64 -3.22
CA GLY A 156 -2.81 26.03 -4.47
C GLY A 156 -1.47 25.35 -4.75
N ARG A 157 -1.18 24.22 -4.11
CA ARG A 157 0.05 23.42 -4.30
C ARG A 157 -0.22 22.17 -5.12
N PRO A 158 0.78 21.61 -5.81
CA PRO A 158 0.65 20.29 -6.42
C PRO A 158 0.19 19.25 -5.39
N CYS A 159 -0.71 18.36 -5.79
CA CYS A 159 -1.13 17.25 -4.94
C CYS A 159 0.08 16.35 -4.58
N PRO A 160 0.12 15.82 -3.34
CA PRO A 160 1.17 14.89 -2.95
C PRO A 160 1.07 13.58 -3.74
N THR A 161 2.16 12.81 -3.75
CA THR A 161 2.21 11.46 -4.33
C THR A 161 2.76 10.48 -3.30
N SER A 162 2.72 9.18 -3.60
CA SER A 162 3.34 8.13 -2.77
C SER A 162 4.84 8.33 -2.53
N ARG A 163 5.51 9.13 -3.38
CA ARG A 163 6.92 9.48 -3.26
C ARG A 163 7.16 10.90 -2.73
N SER A 164 6.16 11.51 -2.10
CA SER A 164 6.29 12.82 -1.46
C SER A 164 6.68 12.68 0.02
N PHE A 165 7.59 13.54 0.48
CA PHE A 165 7.89 13.68 1.91
C PHE A 165 6.75 14.35 2.71
N GLU A 166 5.61 14.67 2.10
CA GLU A 166 4.42 15.23 2.77
C GLU A 166 3.56 14.17 3.48
N ILE A 167 3.59 12.93 3.01
CA ILE A 167 2.76 11.82 3.52
C ILE A 167 3.43 11.13 4.72
N VAL A 168 4.76 11.04 4.67
CA VAL A 168 5.68 10.58 5.72
C VAL A 168 5.40 9.17 6.24
N ASP A 169 6.35 8.27 5.96
CA ASP A 169 6.48 7.00 6.66
C ASP A 169 7.96 6.56 6.80
N ALA A 170 8.25 5.69 7.75
CA ALA A 170 9.47 4.90 7.82
C ALA A 170 9.52 3.78 6.77
N CYS A 171 8.35 3.32 6.33
CA CYS A 171 8.19 2.29 5.33
C CYS A 171 7.40 2.85 4.13
N PRO A 172 7.98 3.67 3.24
CA PRO A 172 7.21 4.28 2.17
C PRO A 172 6.65 3.24 1.18
N SER A 173 5.44 3.49 0.68
CA SER A 173 4.73 2.63 -0.30
C SER A 173 4.30 1.26 0.27
N ASP A 174 3.97 1.20 1.56
CA ASP A 174 3.82 -0.06 2.32
C ASP A 174 2.40 -0.59 2.51
N ASN A 175 1.39 -0.19 1.72
CA ASN A 175 0.03 -0.73 1.85
C ASN A 175 -0.78 -0.58 0.55
N VAL A 176 -2.03 -1.06 0.52
CA VAL A 176 -2.93 -0.95 -0.64
C VAL A 176 -4.15 -0.08 -0.33
N PRO A 177 -4.70 0.69 -1.29
CA PRO A 177 -5.90 1.48 -1.07
C PRO A 177 -7.20 0.64 -0.97
N THR A 178 -7.12 -0.68 -1.21
CA THR A 178 -8.23 -1.64 -1.08
C THR A 178 -9.10 -1.41 0.16
N GLN A 179 -10.42 -1.51 -0.04
CA GLN A 179 -11.42 -1.52 1.03
C GLN A 179 -12.28 -2.78 0.96
N TYR A 180 -12.74 -3.24 2.13
CA TYR A 180 -13.79 -4.26 2.25
C TYR A 180 -14.92 -3.76 3.15
N LEU A 181 -16.06 -4.42 3.06
CA LEU A 181 -17.15 -4.25 4.02
C LEU A 181 -17.09 -5.38 5.05
N LEU A 182 -16.87 -5.00 6.31
CA LEU A 182 -16.93 -5.89 7.47
C LEU A 182 -18.37 -5.96 7.99
N LEU A 183 -18.91 -7.17 8.03
CA LEU A 183 -20.26 -7.44 8.51
C LEU A 183 -20.26 -7.74 10.01
N SER A 184 -21.43 -7.63 10.64
CA SER A 184 -21.58 -7.82 12.10
C SER A 184 -21.24 -9.23 12.59
N ASP A 185 -21.23 -10.23 11.69
CA ASP A 185 -20.83 -11.61 12.00
C ASP A 185 -19.30 -11.84 11.87
N GLY A 186 -18.54 -10.80 11.53
CA GLY A 186 -17.09 -10.85 11.33
C GLY A 186 -16.66 -11.34 9.95
N SER A 187 -17.60 -11.58 9.03
CA SER A 187 -17.31 -11.87 7.63
C SER A 187 -17.09 -10.58 6.81
N THR A 188 -16.40 -10.72 5.69
CA THR A 188 -16.08 -9.63 4.76
C THR A 188 -16.74 -9.87 3.41
N VAL A 189 -17.09 -8.78 2.71
CA VAL A 189 -17.49 -8.78 1.30
C VAL A 189 -16.78 -7.65 0.56
N GLN A 190 -16.70 -7.74 -0.78
CA GLN A 190 -16.12 -6.68 -1.60
C GLN A 190 -16.87 -5.37 -1.39
N ASP A 191 -16.14 -4.26 -1.39
CA ASP A 191 -16.72 -2.93 -1.24
C ASP A 191 -17.19 -2.36 -2.59
N ASN A 192 -18.39 -2.76 -3.00
CA ASN A 192 -19.04 -2.27 -4.21
C ASN A 192 -20.46 -1.78 -3.94
N ALA A 193 -21.04 -1.03 -4.88
CA ALA A 193 -22.37 -0.42 -4.73
C ALA A 193 -23.47 -1.43 -4.36
N SER A 194 -23.46 -2.62 -4.97
CA SER A 194 -24.41 -3.70 -4.68
C SER A 194 -24.30 -4.20 -3.24
N ASN A 195 -23.09 -4.44 -2.75
CA ASN A 195 -22.86 -4.89 -1.38
C ASN A 195 -23.13 -3.79 -0.35
N ARG A 196 -22.84 -2.52 -0.65
CA ARG A 196 -23.22 -1.38 0.20
C ARG A 196 -24.75 -1.24 0.32
N GLU A 197 -25.50 -1.47 -0.75
CA GLU A 197 -26.97 -1.48 -0.70
C GLU A 197 -27.50 -2.67 0.11
N LYS A 198 -26.89 -3.86 -0.06
CA LYS A 198 -27.27 -5.08 0.65
C LYS A 198 -26.94 -5.04 2.13
N PHE A 199 -25.84 -4.39 2.51
CA PHE A 199 -25.32 -4.31 3.88
C PHE A 199 -25.08 -2.85 4.30
N PRO A 200 -26.16 -2.06 4.49
CA PRO A 200 -26.04 -0.62 4.76
C PRO A 200 -25.40 -0.29 6.12
N ASP A 201 -25.38 -1.26 7.04
CA ASP A 201 -24.77 -1.13 8.39
C ASP A 201 -23.34 -1.71 8.45
N ALA A 202 -22.78 -2.17 7.32
CA ALA A 202 -21.42 -2.72 7.30
C ALA A 202 -20.37 -1.63 7.55
N GLU A 203 -19.30 -2.00 8.24
CA GLU A 203 -18.15 -1.13 8.45
C GLU A 203 -17.22 -1.21 7.25
N VAL A 204 -16.83 -0.06 6.69
CA VAL A 204 -15.77 0.00 5.66
C VAL A 204 -14.43 -0.15 6.38
N ILE A 205 -13.70 -1.21 6.06
CA ILE A 205 -12.36 -1.48 6.59
C ILE A 205 -11.32 -1.24 5.51
N ASN A 206 -10.14 -0.77 5.89
CA ASN A 206 -9.08 -0.36 4.97
C ASN A 206 -7.69 -0.67 5.52
N ASN A 207 -6.69 -0.48 4.67
CA ASN A 207 -5.28 -0.68 4.97
C ASN A 207 -4.55 0.67 5.10
N ALA A 208 -4.84 1.39 6.19
CA ALA A 208 -4.75 2.85 6.32
C ALA A 208 -3.34 3.53 6.29
N SER A 209 -2.26 2.87 5.84
CA SER A 209 -0.94 3.54 5.64
C SER A 209 -0.86 4.18 4.24
N ASP A 210 0.34 4.55 3.80
CA ASP A 210 0.65 5.46 2.67
C ASP A 210 -0.35 5.49 1.52
N GLU A 211 -0.53 4.37 0.79
CA GLU A 211 -1.36 4.37 -0.42
C GLU A 211 -2.84 4.64 -0.11
N SER A 212 -3.35 4.06 0.97
CA SER A 212 -4.71 4.29 1.45
C SER A 212 -4.85 5.65 2.12
N LEU A 213 -3.82 6.10 2.85
CA LEU A 213 -3.74 7.39 3.50
C LEU A 213 -3.79 8.53 2.49
N ILE A 214 -3.06 8.41 1.38
CA ILE A 214 -3.14 9.37 0.27
C ILE A 214 -4.51 9.28 -0.36
N ALA A 215 -4.86 8.13 -0.92
CA ALA A 215 -6.00 8.03 -1.82
C ALA A 215 -7.37 8.18 -1.14
N ASN A 216 -7.53 7.59 0.04
CA ASN A 216 -8.83 7.51 0.72
C ASN A 216 -9.02 8.60 1.78
N ILE A 217 -7.95 9.28 2.21
CA ILE A 217 -7.99 10.18 3.37
C ILE A 217 -7.47 11.58 3.02
N LEU A 218 -6.21 11.72 2.63
CA LEU A 218 -5.57 13.02 2.41
C LEU A 218 -6.05 13.69 1.14
N ASP A 219 -6.08 12.97 0.01
CA ASP A 219 -6.49 13.55 -1.26
C ASP A 219 -7.93 14.10 -1.20
N PRO A 220 -8.93 13.35 -0.72
CA PRO A 220 -10.26 13.88 -0.50
C PRO A 220 -10.31 15.07 0.46
N ALA A 221 -9.46 15.10 1.50
CA ALA A 221 -9.40 16.19 2.47
C ALA A 221 -8.93 17.51 1.85
N ILE A 222 -7.94 17.44 0.97
CA ILE A 222 -7.26 18.61 0.42
C ILE A 222 -7.69 18.93 -1.01
N GLY A 223 -8.70 18.23 -1.55
CA GLY A 223 -9.26 18.49 -2.89
C GLY A 223 -8.45 17.89 -4.03
N CYS A 224 -7.60 16.92 -3.73
CA CYS A 224 -6.83 16.15 -4.68
C CYS A 224 -7.60 14.91 -5.15
N THR A 225 -7.12 14.30 -6.21
CA THR A 225 -7.69 13.07 -6.77
C THR A 225 -6.54 12.20 -7.24
N PRO A 226 -6.45 10.93 -6.77
CA PRO A 226 -5.39 10.03 -7.18
C PRO A 226 -5.58 9.61 -8.64
N PHE A 227 -4.59 8.93 -9.21
CA PHE A 227 -4.76 8.27 -10.49
C PHE A 227 -5.76 7.11 -10.34
N LEU A 228 -6.84 7.15 -11.13
CA LEU A 228 -7.90 6.15 -11.16
C LEU A 228 -7.87 5.28 -12.42
N GLY A 229 -8.15 3.99 -12.25
CA GLY A 229 -8.45 3.01 -13.29
C GLY A 229 -9.88 2.47 -13.16
N GLU A 230 -10.34 1.73 -14.16
CA GLU A 230 -11.64 1.06 -14.10
C GLU A 230 -11.65 0.03 -12.96
N ASN A 231 -12.72 0.02 -12.16
CA ASN A 231 -12.92 -0.97 -11.11
C ASN A 231 -13.63 -2.22 -11.67
N LEU A 232 -12.95 -3.36 -11.67
CA LEU A 232 -13.45 -4.61 -12.21
C LEU A 232 -14.38 -5.37 -11.24
N ASP A 233 -14.34 -5.07 -9.93
CA ASP A 233 -15.31 -5.59 -8.93
C ASP A 233 -16.48 -4.66 -8.64
N ASP A 234 -16.50 -3.47 -9.26
CA ASP A 234 -17.68 -2.58 -9.35
C ASP A 234 -17.74 -1.90 -10.74
N PRO A 235 -18.13 -2.66 -11.80
CA PRO A 235 -18.04 -2.20 -13.18
C PRO A 235 -18.75 -0.87 -13.46
N GLY A 236 -18.07 0.03 -14.16
CA GLY A 236 -18.54 1.40 -14.45
C GLY A 236 -18.18 2.43 -13.38
N THR A 237 -17.51 2.00 -12.30
CA THR A 237 -16.87 2.90 -11.33
C THR A 237 -15.36 2.96 -11.56
N MET A 238 -14.71 3.93 -10.91
CA MET A 238 -13.28 4.15 -11.00
C MET A 238 -12.68 4.02 -9.59
N PHE A 239 -11.51 3.40 -9.49
CA PHE A 239 -10.80 3.23 -8.22
C PHE A 239 -9.28 3.37 -8.44
N THR A 240 -8.53 3.62 -7.39
CA THR A 240 -7.06 3.71 -7.47
C THR A 240 -6.40 2.39 -7.09
N SER A 241 -5.08 2.30 -7.22
CA SER A 241 -4.29 1.17 -6.74
C SER A 241 -2.90 1.66 -6.34
N LEU A 242 -2.16 0.88 -5.55
CA LEU A 242 -0.74 1.13 -5.31
C LEU A 242 -0.01 1.33 -6.64
N ALA A 243 -0.34 0.49 -7.64
CA ALA A 243 0.34 0.57 -8.92
C ALA A 243 0.07 1.88 -9.68
N LEU A 244 -1.16 2.39 -9.63
CA LEU A 244 -1.54 3.66 -10.25
C LEU A 244 -0.88 4.84 -9.54
N ASN A 245 -0.87 4.85 -8.22
CA ASN A 245 -0.23 5.88 -7.41
C ASN A 245 1.29 5.92 -7.66
N GLU A 246 1.97 4.76 -7.65
CA GLU A 246 3.41 4.67 -7.93
C GLU A 246 3.75 5.09 -9.37
N LEU A 247 2.88 4.79 -10.34
CA LEU A 247 3.05 5.24 -11.71
C LEU A 247 2.89 6.76 -11.85
N GLN A 248 1.90 7.36 -11.16
CA GLN A 248 1.72 8.81 -11.13
C GLN A 248 2.89 9.51 -10.44
N ALA A 249 3.36 8.96 -9.31
CA ALA A 249 4.53 9.45 -8.60
C ALA A 249 5.79 9.37 -9.47
N LYS A 250 5.99 8.26 -10.19
CA LYS A 250 7.09 8.12 -11.16
C LYS A 250 7.05 9.17 -12.26
N ALA A 251 5.87 9.51 -12.76
CA ALA A 251 5.71 10.46 -13.84
C ALA A 251 5.93 11.91 -13.39
N HIS A 252 5.41 12.26 -12.21
CA HIS A 252 5.18 13.66 -11.87
C HIS A 252 5.83 14.15 -10.57
N GLN A 253 6.24 13.26 -9.65
CA GLN A 253 6.91 13.68 -8.42
C GLN A 253 8.23 14.37 -8.74
N GLN A 254 8.38 15.59 -8.25
CA GLN A 254 9.62 16.37 -8.37
C GLN A 254 10.53 16.14 -7.18
N ALA A 255 11.82 16.41 -7.36
CA ALA A 255 12.80 16.32 -6.29
C ALA A 255 12.48 17.30 -5.14
N PRO A 256 12.70 16.90 -3.87
CA PRO A 256 13.24 15.60 -3.45
C PRO A 256 12.17 14.48 -3.50
N ILE A 257 12.60 13.28 -3.90
CA ILE A 257 11.73 12.10 -4.08
C ILE A 257 11.97 11.15 -2.91
N ALA A 258 10.91 10.81 -2.18
CA ALA A 258 10.94 9.82 -1.11
C ALA A 258 10.94 8.42 -1.73
N LEU A 259 12.10 7.79 -1.77
CA LEU A 259 12.28 6.39 -2.17
C LEU A 259 12.60 5.56 -0.94
N VAL A 260 12.22 4.27 -0.97
CA VAL A 260 12.44 3.30 0.11
C VAL A 260 13.92 3.31 0.55
N PRO A 261 14.25 3.79 1.77
CA PRO A 261 15.64 3.91 2.21
C PRO A 261 16.23 2.57 2.66
N LEU A 262 17.56 2.47 2.77
CA LEU A 262 18.24 1.22 3.16
C LEU A 262 17.90 0.72 4.56
N ASN A 263 17.48 1.62 5.45
CA ASN A 263 17.14 1.35 6.84
C ASN A 263 15.63 1.33 7.08
N ASP A 264 14.84 1.32 6.01
CA ASP A 264 13.42 1.00 6.08
C ASP A 264 13.25 -0.30 6.90
N PRO A 265 12.48 -0.27 8.00
CA PRO A 265 12.24 -1.43 8.87
C PRO A 265 11.77 -2.70 8.13
N ASP A 266 10.98 -2.55 7.07
CA ASP A 266 10.48 -3.66 6.27
C ASP A 266 11.57 -4.24 5.35
N THR A 267 12.66 -3.50 5.11
CA THR A 267 13.78 -3.97 4.26
C THR A 267 14.99 -4.47 5.05
N LEU A 268 14.93 -4.45 6.38
CA LEU A 268 15.95 -5.07 7.24
C LEU A 268 15.83 -6.59 7.23
N LEU A 269 16.95 -7.30 7.29
CA LEU A 269 16.93 -8.77 7.36
C LEU A 269 16.17 -9.24 8.60
N THR A 270 15.24 -10.17 8.43
CA THR A 270 14.41 -10.67 9.54
C THR A 270 15.25 -11.40 10.59
N SER A 271 16.39 -11.98 10.20
CA SER A 271 17.25 -12.76 11.08
C SER A 271 17.95 -11.97 12.19
N ASP A 272 18.33 -10.73 11.90
CA ASP A 272 19.22 -9.95 12.77
C ASP A 272 19.06 -8.42 12.65
N GLY A 273 18.13 -7.93 11.83
CA GLY A 273 17.86 -6.51 11.63
C GLY A 273 18.96 -5.79 10.84
N GLN A 274 19.85 -6.50 10.14
CA GLN A 274 20.88 -5.85 9.33
C GLN A 274 20.30 -5.30 8.02
N VAL A 275 20.86 -4.16 7.58
CA VAL A 275 20.56 -3.56 6.27
C VAL A 275 20.94 -4.53 5.15
N SER A 276 20.06 -4.65 4.15
CA SER A 276 20.28 -5.49 2.97
C SER A 276 19.90 -4.76 1.68
N PRO A 277 20.87 -4.26 0.89
CA PRO A 277 20.59 -3.64 -0.40
C PRO A 277 19.82 -4.55 -1.35
N ALA A 278 20.00 -5.87 -1.26
CA ALA A 278 19.27 -6.84 -2.05
C ALA A 278 17.78 -6.90 -1.65
N LYS A 279 17.49 -6.85 -0.34
CA LYS A 279 16.11 -6.83 0.15
C LYS A 279 15.42 -5.50 -0.15
N THR A 280 16.12 -4.38 0.04
CA THR A 280 15.63 -3.06 -0.38
C THR A 280 15.36 -3.00 -1.89
N ASN A 281 16.21 -3.57 -2.74
CA ASN A 281 15.95 -3.65 -4.18
C ASN A 281 14.78 -4.57 -4.53
N ALA A 282 14.58 -5.67 -3.80
CA ALA A 282 13.40 -6.52 -3.97
C ALA A 282 12.12 -5.74 -3.62
N TYR A 283 12.16 -4.93 -2.56
CA TYR A 283 11.08 -4.01 -2.19
C TYR A 283 10.81 -2.99 -3.30
N ARG A 284 11.84 -2.22 -3.68
CA ARG A 284 11.73 -1.19 -4.72
C ARG A 284 11.23 -1.73 -6.05
N LEU A 285 11.58 -2.98 -6.41
CA LEU A 285 11.02 -3.64 -7.59
C LEU A 285 9.50 -3.79 -7.50
N GLY A 286 9.00 -4.21 -6.34
CA GLY A 286 7.57 -4.42 -6.09
C GLY A 286 6.74 -3.16 -6.29
N VAL A 287 7.30 -2.01 -5.92
CA VAL A 287 6.64 -0.68 -5.96
C VAL A 287 7.13 0.21 -7.10
N ASN A 288 7.74 -0.33 -8.15
CA ASN A 288 8.21 0.41 -9.33
C ASN A 288 9.22 1.55 -9.05
N GLN A 289 10.02 1.42 -8.00
CA GLN A 289 11.08 2.35 -7.66
C GLN A 289 12.41 1.92 -8.30
N PRO A 290 13.30 2.89 -8.64
CA PRO A 290 14.62 2.55 -9.19
C PRO A 290 15.47 1.82 -8.14
N PHE A 291 16.22 0.82 -8.58
CA PHE A 291 17.16 0.12 -7.70
C PHE A 291 18.22 1.07 -7.15
N LEU A 292 18.69 0.76 -5.95
CA LEU A 292 19.87 1.35 -5.36
C LEU A 292 21.03 1.21 -6.35
N THR A 293 21.72 2.31 -6.61
CA THR A 293 22.91 2.30 -7.47
C THR A 293 24.11 2.75 -6.66
N ALA A 294 25.21 1.98 -6.71
CA ALA A 294 26.45 2.36 -6.02
C ALA A 294 27.10 3.64 -6.59
N SER A 295 26.60 4.16 -7.72
CA SER A 295 27.18 5.30 -8.45
C SER A 295 26.13 6.28 -9.00
N GLY A 296 24.86 6.17 -8.61
CA GLY A 296 23.81 7.15 -8.95
C GLY A 296 23.50 8.09 -7.79
N PRO A 297 22.53 9.00 -7.95
CA PRO A 297 22.23 10.04 -6.96
C PRO A 297 21.51 9.51 -5.70
N ASP A 298 21.00 8.27 -5.74
CA ASP A 298 20.32 7.62 -4.62
C ASP A 298 21.02 6.29 -4.28
N ASP A 299 21.80 6.34 -3.20
CA ASP A 299 22.47 5.19 -2.57
C ASP A 299 21.63 4.61 -1.42
N GLY A 300 20.38 5.07 -1.25
CA GLY A 300 19.51 4.71 -0.13
C GLY A 300 19.91 5.37 1.19
N SER A 301 20.67 6.47 1.13
CA SER A 301 21.17 7.18 2.31
C SER A 301 20.07 7.63 3.26
N LEU A 302 20.29 7.31 4.54
CA LEU A 302 19.46 7.74 5.66
C LEU A 302 19.41 9.27 5.78
N ASP A 303 20.55 9.94 5.61
CA ASP A 303 20.65 11.39 5.84
C ASP A 303 19.75 12.16 4.87
N PHE A 304 19.67 11.70 3.61
CA PHE A 304 18.79 12.30 2.60
C PHE A 304 17.33 12.12 2.99
N TYR A 305 16.93 10.90 3.33
CA TYR A 305 15.53 10.59 3.67
C TYR A 305 15.07 11.35 4.93
N CYS A 306 15.85 11.29 6.02
CA CYS A 306 15.55 12.03 7.25
C CYS A 306 15.47 13.55 7.03
N SER A 307 16.41 14.12 6.25
CA SER A 307 16.40 15.55 5.98
C SER A 307 15.19 15.95 5.15
N GLY A 308 14.82 15.15 4.14
CA GLY A 308 13.61 15.35 3.34
C GLY A 308 12.34 15.38 4.20
N MET A 309 12.18 14.41 5.11
CA MET A 309 11.08 14.42 6.08
C MET A 309 11.07 15.69 6.93
N ILE A 310 12.21 16.07 7.52
CA ILE A 310 12.33 17.23 8.41
C ILE A 310 12.04 18.54 7.71
N GLU A 311 12.44 18.68 6.45
CA GLU A 311 12.32 19.93 5.70
C GLU A 311 10.91 20.14 5.10
N ILE A 312 10.21 19.06 4.74
CA ILE A 312 8.98 19.13 3.95
C ILE A 312 7.72 18.92 4.79
N ALA A 313 7.65 17.80 5.52
CA ALA A 313 6.42 17.37 6.18
C ALA A 313 5.83 18.39 7.15
N PRO A 314 6.61 19.04 8.04
CA PRO A 314 6.04 19.95 9.02
C PRO A 314 5.30 21.13 8.40
N ARG A 315 5.76 21.60 7.23
CA ARG A 315 5.10 22.70 6.54
C ARG A 315 3.75 22.25 5.97
N PHE A 316 3.70 21.08 5.34
CA PHE A 316 2.45 20.49 4.84
C PHE A 316 1.42 20.31 5.95
N PHE A 317 1.83 19.80 7.13
CA PHE A 317 0.94 19.65 8.27
C PHE A 317 0.39 21.00 8.75
N LEU A 318 1.27 22.01 8.87
CA LEU A 318 0.88 23.34 9.33
C LEU A 318 -0.13 24.02 8.39
N ASP A 319 0.09 23.90 7.08
CA ASP A 319 -0.81 24.51 6.09
C ASP A 319 -2.17 23.83 6.01
N ASN A 320 -2.27 22.56 6.42
CA ASN A 320 -3.51 21.79 6.43
C ASN A 320 -4.08 21.57 7.85
N GLN A 321 -3.55 22.25 8.87
CA GLN A 321 -3.87 22.00 10.27
C GLN A 321 -5.37 22.09 10.56
N ASP A 322 -6.04 23.13 10.08
CA ASP A 322 -7.47 23.34 10.32
C ASP A 322 -8.31 22.22 9.70
N THR A 323 -8.02 21.84 8.45
CA THR A 323 -8.67 20.74 7.74
C THR A 323 -8.45 19.42 8.47
N PHE A 324 -7.20 19.08 8.78
CA PHE A 324 -6.84 17.79 9.38
C PHE A 324 -7.33 17.66 10.83
N THR A 325 -7.42 18.76 11.58
CA THR A 325 -8.00 18.75 12.93
C THR A 325 -9.49 18.42 12.90
N GLY A 326 -10.19 18.80 11.82
CA GLY A 326 -11.61 18.53 11.62
C GLY A 326 -11.95 17.10 11.16
N MET A 327 -10.94 16.27 10.88
CA MET A 327 -11.13 14.93 10.33
C MET A 327 -10.85 13.82 11.34
N THR A 328 -11.55 12.70 11.18
CA THR A 328 -11.34 11.49 11.98
C THR A 328 -9.93 10.95 11.78
N SER A 329 -9.35 10.41 12.86
CA SER A 329 -8.05 9.75 12.79
C SER A 329 -8.12 8.44 12.00
N PRO A 330 -7.16 8.16 11.10
CA PRO A 330 -7.01 6.85 10.46
C PRO A 330 -6.72 5.72 11.47
N ALA A 331 -5.98 6.02 12.54
CA ALA A 331 -5.68 5.08 13.61
C ALA A 331 -5.71 5.80 14.97
N THR A 332 -6.76 5.55 15.75
CA THR A 332 -6.96 6.21 17.06
C THR A 332 -5.92 5.87 18.11
N SER A 333 -5.15 4.79 17.91
CA SER A 333 -4.00 4.45 18.73
C SER A 333 -2.77 5.33 18.47
N VAL A 334 -2.73 6.04 17.35
CA VAL A 334 -1.61 6.92 16.94
C VAL A 334 -1.95 8.39 17.15
N GLY A 335 -3.19 8.80 16.83
CA GLY A 335 -3.66 10.17 17.04
C GLY A 335 -5.17 10.25 17.15
N ASN A 336 -5.71 11.33 17.74
CA ASN A 336 -7.16 11.49 17.98
C ASN A 336 -7.92 12.16 16.81
N ASN A 337 -7.20 12.75 15.86
CA ASN A 337 -7.69 13.30 14.59
C ASN A 337 -6.61 13.14 13.52
N LEU A 338 -6.90 13.48 12.27
CA LEU A 338 -5.93 13.34 11.18
C LEU A 338 -4.67 14.19 11.42
N PHE A 339 -4.79 15.39 12.00
CA PHE A 339 -3.63 16.26 12.24
C PHE A 339 -2.64 15.64 13.23
N THR A 340 -3.14 15.22 14.39
CA THR A 340 -2.33 14.57 15.44
C THR A 340 -1.80 13.21 14.99
N PHE A 341 -2.57 12.47 14.17
CA PHE A 341 -2.09 11.24 13.52
C PHE A 341 -0.88 11.51 12.63
N MET A 342 -0.97 12.46 11.69
CA MET A 342 0.14 12.79 10.79
C MET A 342 1.38 13.28 11.56
N CYS A 343 1.19 14.11 12.58
CA CYS A 343 2.28 14.59 13.42
C CYS A 343 2.96 13.46 14.22
N ASN A 344 2.18 12.56 14.82
CA ASN A 344 2.76 11.46 15.61
C ASN A 344 3.41 10.39 14.73
N ARG A 345 2.75 10.00 13.62
CA ARG A 345 3.32 9.14 12.58
C ARG A 345 4.69 9.66 12.14
N TYR A 346 4.78 10.95 11.83
CA TYR A 346 6.05 11.59 11.48
C TYR A 346 7.16 11.42 12.55
N LEU A 347 6.83 11.63 13.83
CA LEU A 347 7.80 11.49 14.93
C LEU A 347 8.21 10.02 15.15
N GLU A 348 7.25 9.10 15.02
CA GLU A 348 7.49 7.66 15.07
C GLU A 348 8.40 7.22 13.93
N SER A 349 8.14 7.69 12.69
CA SER A 349 8.96 7.37 11.52
C SER A 349 10.41 7.84 11.68
N LEU A 350 10.63 9.07 12.18
CA LEU A 350 11.98 9.55 12.50
C LEU A 350 12.70 8.65 13.52
N THR A 351 11.96 8.13 14.49
CA THR A 351 12.49 7.25 15.53
C THR A 351 12.81 5.86 14.98
N MET A 352 11.90 5.28 14.20
CA MET A 352 12.06 3.95 13.57
C MET A 352 13.23 3.92 12.60
N LEU A 353 13.41 4.98 11.82
CA LEU A 353 14.56 5.15 10.92
C LEU A 353 15.86 5.46 11.68
N GLY A 354 15.81 5.76 12.97
CA GLY A 354 17.00 6.17 13.73
C GLY A 354 17.59 7.49 13.23
N CYS A 355 16.74 8.41 12.76
CA CYS A 355 17.16 9.71 12.27
C CYS A 355 17.94 10.49 13.34
N PRO A 356 19.06 11.14 12.98
CA PRO A 356 19.81 11.97 13.92
C PRO A 356 18.91 13.06 14.50
N LYS A 357 19.04 13.32 15.81
CA LYS A 357 18.34 14.45 16.45
C LYS A 357 18.69 15.75 15.72
N ASN A 358 17.67 16.44 15.22
CA ASN A 358 17.83 17.68 14.47
C ASN A 358 17.09 18.82 15.17
N SER A 359 17.80 19.89 15.54
CA SER A 359 17.19 21.05 16.21
C SER A 359 16.20 21.83 15.33
N SER A 360 16.22 21.61 14.02
CA SER A 360 15.30 22.23 13.05
C SER A 360 13.96 21.51 12.94
N GLN A 361 13.84 20.31 13.50
CA GLN A 361 12.59 19.56 13.54
C GLN A 361 11.61 20.26 14.50
N PRO A 362 10.44 20.75 14.03
CA PRO A 362 9.60 21.65 14.83
C PRO A 362 8.34 21.00 15.45
N VAL A 363 7.98 19.79 15.02
CA VAL A 363 6.76 19.08 15.44
C VAL A 363 6.96 18.48 16.84
N ALA A 364 5.98 18.67 17.72
CA ALA A 364 5.93 18.02 19.02
C ALA A 364 4.48 17.63 19.32
N CYS A 365 4.28 16.46 19.90
CA CYS A 365 2.96 15.95 20.26
C CYS A 365 2.83 15.83 21.79
N THR A 366 1.63 16.11 22.32
CA THR A 366 1.24 15.63 23.65
C THR A 366 0.56 14.28 23.51
N LEU A 367 1.12 13.25 24.15
CA LEU A 367 0.60 11.88 24.09
C LEU A 367 -0.31 11.60 25.30
N ASP A 368 -1.35 10.78 25.08
CA ASP A 368 -2.15 10.21 26.16
C ASP A 368 -1.44 9.01 26.84
N SER A 369 -2.12 8.35 27.77
CA SER A 369 -1.56 7.19 28.48
C SER A 369 -1.33 5.96 27.60
N ASN A 370 -1.93 5.91 26.42
CA ASN A 370 -1.80 4.83 25.45
C ASN A 370 -0.76 5.14 24.37
N GLY A 371 -0.16 6.34 24.40
CA GLY A 371 0.81 6.81 23.41
C GLY A 371 0.18 7.51 22.21
N ALA A 372 -1.14 7.71 22.18
CA ALA A 372 -1.80 8.40 21.07
C ALA A 372 -1.64 9.92 21.22
N ALA A 373 -1.33 10.62 20.12
CA ALA A 373 -1.24 12.08 20.14
C ALA A 373 -2.61 12.75 20.29
N THR A 374 -2.65 13.77 21.13
CA THR A 374 -3.88 14.49 21.49
C THR A 374 -3.85 15.99 21.17
N SER A 375 -2.66 16.56 20.96
CA SER A 375 -2.45 17.95 20.55
C SER A 375 -1.07 18.16 19.96
#